data_AF-A0A528GB13-F1
#
_entry.id   AF-A0A528GB13-F1
#
_cell.length_a   1.000
_cell.length_b   1.000
_cell.length_c   1.000
_cell.angle_alpha   90.00
_cell.angle_beta   90.00
_cell.angle_gamma   90.00
#
_symmetry.space_group_name_H-M   'P 1'
#
loop_
_entity.id
_entity.type
_entity.pdbx_description
1 polymer ?
#
loop_
_entity_poly.entity_id
_entity_poly.type
_entity_poly.pdbx_seq_one_letter_code
_entity_poly.pdbx_strand_id
1 'polypeptide(L)'
;FTGACAHAAQPAPWEVSFQPAATEMMRQIAWFEHYTLWFIVPITLFVLFLIAYCILKFRASVNPIPSRTSHNTLIEVIWTVGPVVVLLLLAIPSFQLLTAQYTPPEEAKLTVKATGNQWN
;
A
#
# COMPACT_ATOMS: atom_id res chain seq x y z
N PHE A 1 40.63 15.69 -14.26
CA PHE A 1 39.53 14.86 -13.72
C PHE A 1 38.57 15.77 -12.96
N THR A 2 37.65 16.43 -13.65
CA THR A 2 36.54 17.14 -13.00
C THR A 2 35.52 16.09 -12.57
N GLY A 3 35.64 15.61 -11.33
CA GLY A 3 34.68 14.70 -10.75
C GLY A 3 33.35 15.45 -10.60
N ALA A 4 32.37 15.10 -11.41
CA ALA A 4 31.00 15.52 -11.17
C ALA A 4 30.56 14.92 -9.83
N CYS A 5 30.18 15.74 -8.85
CA CYS A 5 29.58 15.26 -7.62
C CYS A 5 28.33 14.47 -7.97
N ALA A 6 28.28 13.20 -7.56
CA ALA A 6 27.05 12.43 -7.58
C ALA A 6 26.08 13.08 -6.58
N HIS A 7 25.09 13.80 -7.08
CA HIS A 7 24.03 14.36 -6.24
C HIS A 7 23.03 13.26 -5.94
N ALA A 8 22.62 13.14 -4.68
CA ALA A 8 21.50 12.30 -4.32
C ALA A 8 20.23 12.81 -5.03
N ALA A 9 19.33 11.91 -5.43
CA ALA A 9 18.04 12.29 -5.96
C ALA A 9 17.33 13.23 -4.97
N GLN A 10 16.75 14.31 -5.49
CA GLN A 10 16.05 15.32 -4.71
C GLN A 10 14.55 15.22 -5.00
N PRO A 11 13.69 15.62 -4.06
CA PRO A 11 12.27 15.73 -4.34
C PRO A 11 12.03 16.78 -5.43
N ALA A 12 11.16 16.46 -6.39
CA ALA A 12 10.79 17.38 -7.45
C ALA A 12 9.45 18.10 -7.15
N PRO A 13 9.25 19.35 -7.60
CA PRO A 13 7.95 19.99 -7.52
C PRO A 13 6.87 19.12 -8.18
N TRP A 14 5.75 18.91 -7.49
CA TRP A 14 4.59 18.13 -7.95
C TRP A 14 4.82 16.62 -8.09
N GLU A 15 5.87 16.07 -7.48
CA GLU A 15 6.07 14.62 -7.41
C GLU A 15 5.00 13.96 -6.52
N VAL A 16 4.42 12.87 -6.99
CA VAL A 16 3.31 12.14 -6.33
C VAL A 16 3.69 10.72 -5.92
N SER A 17 4.93 10.31 -6.19
CA SER A 17 5.45 8.97 -5.97
C SER A 17 6.77 9.04 -5.19
N PHE A 18 7.37 7.88 -4.90
CA PHE A 18 8.69 7.83 -4.31
C PHE A 18 9.77 8.39 -5.24
N GLN A 19 10.83 8.92 -4.63
CA GLN A 19 12.07 9.26 -5.34
C GLN A 19 12.65 8.03 -6.06
N PRO A 20 13.43 8.24 -7.13
CA PRO A 20 14.13 7.16 -7.83
C PRO A 20 14.95 6.28 -6.87
N ALA A 21 14.74 4.97 -6.95
CA ALA A 21 15.39 4.02 -6.06
C ALA A 21 16.92 3.96 -6.28
N ALA A 22 17.68 4.38 -5.27
CA ALA A 22 19.14 4.31 -5.27
C ALA A 22 19.70 2.94 -4.82
N THR A 23 18.87 2.09 -4.19
CA THR A 23 19.25 0.77 -3.68
C THR A 23 18.31 -0.31 -4.20
N GLU A 24 18.77 -1.56 -4.19
CA GLU A 24 17.91 -2.72 -4.50
C GLU A 24 16.77 -2.84 -3.50
N MET A 25 17.04 -2.57 -2.23
CA MET A 25 16.01 -2.56 -1.20
C MET A 25 14.88 -1.57 -1.53
N MET A 26 15.22 -0.35 -1.94
CA MET A 26 14.21 0.65 -2.29
C MET A 26 13.42 0.24 -3.55
N ARG A 27 14.03 -0.46 -4.51
CA ARG A 27 13.29 -1.03 -5.66
C ARG A 27 12.25 -2.05 -5.22
N GLN A 28 12.59 -2.93 -4.27
CA GLN A 28 11.65 -3.90 -3.73
C GLN A 28 10.52 -3.24 -2.91
N ILE A 29 10.84 -2.19 -2.15
CA ILE A 29 9.84 -1.38 -1.43
C ILE A 29 8.87 -0.71 -2.42
N ALA A 30 9.39 -0.07 -3.47
CA ALA A 30 8.55 0.56 -4.50
C ALA A 30 7.67 -0.48 -5.22
N TRP A 31 8.22 -1.64 -5.55
CA TRP A 31 7.44 -2.74 -6.13
C TRP A 31 6.32 -3.22 -5.19
N PHE A 32 6.62 -3.40 -3.91
CA PHE A 32 5.65 -3.85 -2.91
C PHE A 32 4.54 -2.82 -2.67
N GLU A 33 4.87 -1.53 -2.75
CA GLU A 33 3.87 -0.46 -2.72
C GLU A 33 2.92 -0.54 -3.91
N HIS A 34 3.42 -0.70 -5.13
CA HIS A 34 2.58 -0.86 -6.32
C HIS A 34 1.72 -2.12 -6.21
N TYR A 35 2.31 -3.23 -5.75
CA TYR A 35 1.59 -4.48 -5.49
C TYR A 35 0.43 -4.28 -4.50
N THR A 36 0.66 -3.54 -3.42
CA THR A 36 -0.37 -3.24 -2.42
C THR A 36 -1.47 -2.34 -2.99
N LEU A 37 -1.10 -1.31 -3.78
CA LEU A 37 -2.05 -0.42 -4.45
C LEU A 37 -2.98 -1.17 -5.41
N TRP A 38 -2.50 -2.23 -6.07
CA TRP A 38 -3.33 -3.08 -6.93
C TRP A 38 -4.48 -3.78 -6.18
N PHE A 39 -4.39 -3.95 -4.85
CA PHE A 39 -5.50 -4.42 -4.03
C PHE A 39 -6.35 -3.28 -3.49
N ILE A 40 -5.71 -2.23 -2.95
CA ILE A 40 -6.41 -1.14 -2.27
C ILE A 40 -7.29 -0.36 -3.24
N VAL A 41 -6.78 0.02 -4.41
CA VAL A 41 -7.51 0.89 -5.36
C VAL A 41 -8.82 0.25 -5.82
N PRO A 42 -8.86 -1.02 -6.29
CA PRO A 42 -10.12 -1.66 -6.66
C PRO A 42 -11.11 -1.80 -5.49
N ILE A 43 -10.63 -2.10 -4.27
CA ILE A 43 -11.49 -2.19 -3.09
C ILE A 43 -12.12 -0.84 -2.78
N THR A 44 -11.34 0.24 -2.80
CA THR A 44 -11.85 1.60 -2.59
C THR A 44 -12.88 1.97 -3.66
N LEU A 45 -12.61 1.70 -4.93
CA LEU A 45 -13.55 1.96 -6.03
C LEU A 45 -14.83 1.12 -5.90
N PHE A 46 -14.72 -0.14 -5.48
CA PHE A 46 -15.86 -1.01 -5.23
C PHE A 46 -16.77 -0.47 -4.11
N VAL A 47 -16.18 -0.08 -2.98
CA VAL A 47 -16.92 0.51 -1.86
C VAL A 47 -17.56 1.83 -2.27
N LEU A 48 -16.83 2.70 -2.96
CA LEU A 48 -17.35 3.96 -3.49
C LEU A 48 -18.54 3.72 -4.43
N PHE A 49 -18.42 2.75 -5.34
CA PHE A 49 -19.49 2.36 -6.23
C PHE A 49 -20.72 1.86 -5.48
N LEU A 50 -20.56 0.98 -4.49
CA LEU A 50 -21.68 0.48 -3.69
C LEU A 50 -22.40 1.61 -2.93
N ILE A 51 -21.65 2.53 -2.34
CA ILE A 51 -22.23 3.69 -1.65
C ILE A 51 -23.01 4.56 -2.64
N ALA A 52 -22.42 4.91 -3.79
CA ALA A 52 -23.09 5.69 -4.83
C ALA A 52 -24.35 4.99 -5.34
N TYR A 53 -24.28 3.68 -5.58
CA TYR A 53 -25.41 2.85 -5.98
C TYR A 53 -26.52 2.89 -4.92
N CYS A 54 -26.17 2.73 -3.64
CA CYS A 54 -27.13 2.78 -2.55
C CYS A 54 -27.84 4.14 -2.46
N ILE A 55 -27.10 5.25 -2.59
CA ILE A 55 -27.67 6.61 -2.58
C ILE A 55 -28.67 6.79 -3.72
N LEU A 56 -28.33 6.37 -4.94
CA LEU A 56 -29.17 6.58 -6.11
C LEU A 56 -30.39 5.65 -6.13
N LYS A 57 -30.21 4.39 -5.74
CA LYS A 57 -31.24 3.36 -5.83
C LYS A 57 -32.21 3.38 -4.65
N PHE A 58 -31.72 3.62 -3.43
CA PHE A 58 -32.51 3.50 -2.19
C PHE A 58 -32.93 4.86 -1.59
N ARG A 59 -32.78 5.97 -2.31
CA ARG A 59 -33.35 7.26 -1.91
C ARG A 59 -34.88 7.19 -1.76
N ALA A 60 -35.42 7.98 -0.84
CA ALA A 60 -36.85 7.97 -0.48
C ALA A 60 -37.80 8.18 -1.66
N SER A 61 -37.40 8.96 -2.67
CA SER A 61 -38.23 9.20 -3.86
C SER A 61 -38.34 7.98 -4.79
N VAL A 62 -37.38 7.05 -4.76
CA VAL A 62 -37.34 5.86 -5.63
C VAL A 62 -37.71 4.60 -4.85
N ASN A 63 -37.37 4.53 -3.57
CA ASN A 63 -37.66 3.39 -2.70
C ASN A 63 -38.41 3.85 -1.44
N PRO A 64 -39.72 4.16 -1.52
CA PRO A 64 -40.49 4.72 -0.41
C PRO A 64 -40.78 3.71 0.72
N ILE A 65 -40.75 2.40 0.43
CA ILE A 65 -40.97 1.34 1.42
C ILE A 65 -39.66 0.57 1.60
N PRO A 66 -38.91 0.76 2.71
CA PRO A 66 -37.66 0.06 2.93
C PRO A 66 -37.88 -1.41 3.28
N SER A 67 -36.90 -2.25 2.90
CA SER A 67 -36.86 -3.65 3.35
C SER A 67 -36.64 -3.74 4.87
N ARG A 68 -37.12 -4.82 5.48
CA ARG A 68 -36.91 -5.15 6.92
C ARG A 68 -35.94 -6.32 7.13
N THR A 69 -35.19 -6.69 6.10
CA THR A 69 -34.18 -7.76 6.15
C THR A 69 -32.98 -7.32 6.97
N SER A 70 -32.67 -8.05 8.05
CA SER A 70 -31.58 -7.69 8.97
C SER A 70 -30.33 -8.56 8.83
N HIS A 71 -30.44 -9.76 8.22
CA HIS A 71 -29.34 -10.72 8.14
C HIS A 71 -29.28 -11.41 6.79
N ASN A 72 -28.06 -11.68 6.34
CA ASN A 72 -27.80 -12.55 5.21
C ASN A 72 -26.47 -13.27 5.43
N THR A 73 -26.54 -14.47 6.01
CA THR A 73 -25.36 -15.26 6.39
C THR A 73 -24.43 -15.53 5.22
N LEU A 74 -24.96 -15.73 4.01
CA LEU A 74 -24.14 -16.00 2.84
C LEU A 74 -23.28 -14.78 2.47
N ILE A 75 -23.86 -13.58 2.48
CA ILE A 75 -23.12 -12.34 2.19
C ILE A 75 -22.12 -12.06 3.33
N GLU A 76 -22.52 -12.29 4.58
CA GLU A 76 -21.65 -12.14 5.75
C GLU A 76 -20.37 -13.00 5.66
N VAL A 77 -20.51 -14.25 5.22
CA VAL A 77 -19.37 -15.14 4.99
C VAL A 77 -18.48 -14.61 3.86
N ILE A 78 -19.06 -14.20 2.74
CA ILE A 78 -18.29 -13.71 1.58
C ILE A 78 -17.46 -12.47 1.95
N TRP A 79 -18.06 -11.46 2.59
CA TRP A 79 -17.33 -10.23 2.95
C TRP A 79 -16.36 -10.43 4.11
N THR A 80 -16.41 -11.55 4.83
CA THR A 80 -15.48 -11.82 5.94
C THR A 80 -14.28 -12.61 5.40
N VAL A 81 -14.54 -13.64 4.60
CA VAL A 81 -13.48 -14.46 3.98
C VAL A 81 -12.72 -13.68 2.92
N GLY A 82 -13.40 -12.87 2.11
CA GLY A 82 -12.77 -12.07 1.05
C GLY A 82 -11.61 -11.20 1.56
N PRO A 83 -11.81 -10.33 2.55
CA PRO A 83 -10.75 -9.53 3.15
C PRO A 83 -9.63 -10.37 3.77
N VAL A 84 -9.95 -11.49 4.42
CA VAL A 84 -8.93 -12.40 4.99
C VAL A 84 -8.00 -12.93 3.89
N VAL A 85 -8.55 -13.35 2.76
CA VAL A 85 -7.74 -13.83 1.61
C VAL A 85 -6.85 -12.70 1.07
N VAL A 86 -7.38 -11.50 0.91
CA VAL A 86 -6.60 -10.32 0.46
C VAL A 86 -5.42 -10.06 1.42
N LEU A 87 -5.66 -10.09 2.73
CA LEU A 87 -4.60 -9.88 3.73
C LEU A 87 -3.52 -10.95 3.66
N LEU A 88 -3.87 -12.22 3.44
CA LEU A 88 -2.89 -13.29 3.29
C LEU A 88 -2.01 -13.09 2.05
N LEU A 89 -2.59 -12.65 0.93
CA LEU A 89 -1.84 -12.36 -0.30
C LEU A 89 -0.87 -11.18 -0.15
N LEU A 90 -1.21 -10.20 0.69
CA LEU A 90 -0.32 -9.08 1.03
C LEU A 90 0.78 -9.50 2.02
N ALA A 91 0.44 -10.36 2.98
CA ALA A 91 1.34 -10.76 4.06
C ALA A 91 2.60 -11.49 3.56
N ILE A 92 2.45 -12.39 2.57
CA ILE A 92 3.58 -13.21 2.07
C ILE A 92 4.74 -12.34 1.54
N PRO A 93 4.56 -11.48 0.52
CA PRO A 93 5.66 -10.64 0.03
C PRO A 93 6.11 -9.61 1.07
N SER A 94 5.22 -9.14 1.94
CA SER A 94 5.56 -8.22 3.03
C SER A 94 6.59 -8.82 3.99
N PHE A 95 6.36 -10.06 4.45
CA PHE A 95 7.30 -10.74 5.34
C PHE A 95 8.64 -11.04 4.65
N GLN A 96 8.64 -11.43 3.37
CA GLN A 96 9.87 -11.63 2.61
C GLN A 96 10.70 -10.34 2.51
N LEU A 97 10.05 -9.22 2.20
CA LEU A 97 10.70 -7.91 2.15
C LEU A 97 11.20 -7.46 3.53
N LEU A 98 10.45 -7.73 4.60
CA LEU A 98 10.86 -7.44 5.97
C LEU A 98 12.12 -8.24 6.34
N THR A 99 12.14 -9.55 6.05
CA THR A 99 13.31 -10.38 6.30
C THR A 99 14.53 -9.90 5.51
N ALA A 100 14.35 -9.50 4.25
CA ALA A 100 15.44 -8.96 3.44
C ALA A 100 16.03 -7.65 4.00
N GLN A 101 15.21 -6.83 4.68
CA GLN A 101 15.66 -5.59 5.33
C GLN A 101 16.47 -5.84 6.59
N TYR A 102 16.04 -6.78 7.43
CA TYR A 102 16.63 -7.01 8.75
C TYR A 102 17.69 -8.11 8.77
N THR A 103 17.77 -8.94 7.73
CA THR A 103 18.73 -10.04 7.62
C THR A 103 19.45 -9.94 6.28
N PRO A 104 20.34 -8.95 6.11
CA PRO A 104 21.13 -8.84 4.89
C PRO A 104 21.98 -10.11 4.69
N PRO A 105 22.07 -10.65 3.47
CA PRO A 105 22.73 -11.92 3.20
C PRO A 105 24.27 -11.83 3.19
N GLU A 106 24.82 -10.62 3.04
CA GLU A 106 26.26 -10.38 3.02
C GLU A 106 26.71 -9.57 4.25
N GLU A 107 27.90 -9.91 4.73
CA GLU A 107 28.62 -9.13 5.74
C GLU A 107 28.93 -7.71 5.23
N ALA A 108 28.98 -6.75 6.15
CA ALA A 108 29.25 -5.36 5.80
C ALA A 108 30.69 -5.19 5.25
N LYS A 109 30.80 -4.73 3.99
CA LYS A 109 32.09 -4.40 3.35
C LYS A 109 32.69 -3.09 3.86
N LEU A 110 31.84 -2.21 4.37
CA LEU A 110 32.21 -0.91 4.96
C LEU A 110 31.29 -0.64 6.15
N THR A 111 31.88 -0.23 7.27
CA THR A 111 31.14 0.18 8.47
C THR A 111 31.31 1.68 8.67
N VAL A 112 30.18 2.40 8.67
CA VAL A 112 30.14 3.84 8.95
C VAL A 112 29.41 4.05 10.27
N LYS A 113 30.03 4.77 11.21
CA LYS A 113 29.39 5.23 12.43
C LYS A 113 28.90 6.66 12.22
N ALA A 114 27.58 6.84 12.16
CA ALA A 114 26.95 8.16 12.20
C ALA A 114 26.55 8.50 13.64
N THR A 115 26.92 9.69 14.11
CA THR A 115 26.50 10.23 15.42
C THR A 115 25.73 11.51 15.17
N GLY A 116 24.43 11.52 15.52
CA GLY A 116 23.62 12.73 15.47
C GLY A 116 23.83 13.61 16.70
N ASN A 117 24.12 14.88 16.47
CA ASN A 117 24.18 15.95 17.47
C ASN A 117 22.98 16.89 17.27
N GLN A 118 22.76 17.79 18.23
CA GLN A 118 21.73 18.82 18.05
C GLN A 118 22.06 19.67 16.81
N TRP A 119 21.16 19.61 15.83
CA TRP A 119 21.27 20.27 14.52
C TRP A 119 22.47 19.88 13.65
N ASN A 120 23.16 18.75 13.90
CA ASN A 120 24.27 18.25 13.06
C ASN A 120 24.35 16.72 13.01
#